data_AF-A0A9P6RK45-F1
#
_entry.id   AF-A0A9P6RK45-F1
#
_cell.length_a   1.000
_cell.length_b   1.000
_cell.length_c   1.000
_cell.angle_alpha   90.00
_cell.angle_beta   90.00
_cell.angle_gamma   90.00
#
_symmetry.space_group_name_H-M   'P 1'
#
loop_
_entity.id
_entity.type
_entity.pdbx_description
1 polymer ?
#
loop_
_entity_poly.entity_id
_entity_poly.type
_entity_poly.pdbx_seq_one_letter_code
_entity_poly.pdbx_strand_id
1 'polypeptide(L)'
;MAPRDILYAGAVAVTLLGLLGSYVGVDLSNPPPQYKSPLTGFPTWHQTYQNEVREITLSFTLVALLFTTGASYAAHRATRRPSRSLTGFVTLQTGNEEASTQINQFILIYIDATWVAILGYIFFDVGKIWAVVGALHNLLEVALLIVLHSGGRVTSMSFGLYMFAYVCITILLSVYLPWPLDAVFFRWQGLCSDFGLIVVFVRTYLSTKKQLGSFGDMDRHDRELAKAQQAADHLAQEQESHQRGSAMASSASLHTVNIQPGSSTLPTSTANGSHNTLNQIHSSWKKFVARAPQPEPQRHANGHANGHANGHRTAPPQEARFGGEPAHVIDFVSAGSNGQANAPPVSVVALNQDTTIWGVQWRNPDQLLLLVAASIFHVVGNCVTTIWITSTYAMAVFHISYGLSYPMYAYYLYVDNHALRQTKVYLPDFSKIKLFTIVGLALIGATATVRAGLFVTTHSSKEGFNLI
;
A
#
# COMPACT_ATOMS: atom_id res chain seq x y z
N MET A 1 25.30 6.51 -6.37
CA MET A 1 24.39 7.57 -5.87
C MET A 1 24.36 8.69 -6.90
N ALA A 2 23.18 9.15 -7.34
CA ALA A 2 23.10 10.14 -8.40
C ALA A 2 23.37 11.56 -7.85
N PRO A 3 24.18 12.41 -8.52
CA PRO A 3 24.44 13.79 -8.08
C PRO A 3 23.17 14.60 -7.80
N ARG A 4 22.11 14.34 -8.58
CA ARG A 4 20.79 14.95 -8.39
C ARG A 4 20.18 14.67 -7.01
N ASP A 5 20.33 13.45 -6.49
CA ASP A 5 19.75 13.08 -5.19
C ASP A 5 20.47 13.83 -4.04
N ILE A 6 21.78 14.05 -4.17
CA ILE A 6 22.58 14.85 -3.23
C ILE A 6 22.13 16.33 -3.27
N LEU A 7 21.93 16.89 -4.47
CA LEU A 7 21.45 18.26 -4.63
C LEU A 7 20.08 18.46 -3.98
N TYR A 8 19.13 17.52 -4.17
CA TYR A 8 17.83 17.58 -3.51
C TYR A 8 17.91 17.49 -1.99
N ALA A 9 18.75 16.60 -1.46
CA ALA A 9 18.97 16.51 -0.02
C ALA A 9 19.59 17.80 0.55
N GLY A 10 20.55 18.40 -0.16
CA GLY A 10 21.14 19.69 0.20
C GLY A 10 20.11 20.81 0.23
N ALA A 11 19.25 20.91 -0.81
CA ALA A 11 18.18 21.90 -0.86
C ALA A 11 17.16 21.72 0.28
N VAL A 12 16.77 20.48 0.58
CA VAL A 12 15.89 20.17 1.72
C VAL A 12 16.52 20.59 3.04
N ALA A 13 17.80 20.31 3.26
CA ALA A 13 18.50 20.70 4.48
C ALA A 13 18.56 22.23 4.64
N VAL A 14 18.91 22.97 3.58
CA VAL A 14 18.96 24.44 3.59
C VAL A 14 17.58 25.03 3.86
N THR A 15 16.53 24.54 3.21
CA THR A 15 15.16 25.01 3.43
C THR A 15 14.70 24.74 4.86
N LEU A 16 14.99 23.56 5.41
CA LEU A 16 14.63 23.24 6.79
C LEU A 16 15.38 24.15 7.78
N LEU A 17 16.66 24.41 7.58
CA LEU A 17 17.44 25.32 8.43
C LEU A 17 16.93 26.76 8.36
N GLY A 18 16.63 27.27 7.15
CA GLY A 18 16.06 28.60 6.98
C GLY A 18 14.69 28.73 7.66
N LEU A 19 13.85 27.69 7.55
CA LEU A 19 12.54 27.65 8.17
C LEU A 19 12.63 27.56 9.71
N LEU A 20 13.55 26.78 10.25
CA LEU A 20 13.83 26.76 11.70
C LEU A 20 14.34 28.12 12.17
N GLY A 21 15.19 28.79 11.40
CA GLY A 21 15.64 30.16 11.66
C GLY A 21 14.49 31.17 11.72
N SER A 22 13.39 30.93 11.01
CA SER A 22 12.21 31.82 11.02
C SER A 22 11.44 31.85 12.35
N TYR A 23 11.74 30.92 13.27
CA TYR A 23 11.17 30.91 14.63
C TYR A 23 11.92 31.82 15.60
N VAL A 24 13.11 32.32 15.22
CA VAL A 24 13.83 33.30 16.04
C VAL A 24 12.97 34.56 16.18
N GLY A 25 12.68 34.94 17.43
CA GLY A 25 11.85 36.10 17.75
C GLY A 25 10.34 35.84 17.81
N VAL A 26 9.87 34.59 17.65
CA VAL A 26 8.47 34.25 17.96
C VAL A 26 8.29 34.29 19.47
N ASP A 27 7.53 35.28 19.95
CA ASP A 27 7.19 35.40 21.36
C ASP A 27 6.07 34.42 21.74
N LEU A 28 6.42 33.41 22.53
CA LEU A 28 5.48 32.45 23.13
C LEU A 28 5.36 32.65 24.65
N SER A 29 5.94 33.73 25.20
CA SER A 29 5.95 33.99 26.64
C SER A 29 4.59 34.43 27.18
N ASN A 30 3.76 35.03 26.32
CA ASN A 30 2.41 35.49 26.65
C ASN A 30 1.38 34.77 25.78
N PRO A 31 1.14 33.47 25.99
CA PRO A 31 0.19 32.74 25.18
C PRO A 31 -1.24 33.21 25.44
N PRO A 32 -2.11 33.09 24.43
CA PRO A 32 -3.51 33.43 24.59
C PRO A 32 -4.19 32.55 25.65
N PRO A 33 -5.29 33.02 26.27
CA PRO A 33 -6.02 32.24 27.26
C PRO A 33 -6.47 30.88 26.69
N GLN A 34 -6.22 29.83 27.48
CA GLN A 34 -6.59 28.47 27.11
C GLN A 34 -8.09 28.25 27.35
N TYR A 35 -8.80 27.67 26.38
CA TYR A 35 -10.19 27.27 26.58
C TYR A 35 -10.29 26.06 27.50
N LYS A 36 -11.44 25.91 28.16
CA LYS A 36 -11.74 24.74 29.01
C LYS A 36 -12.92 23.99 28.41
N SER A 37 -12.77 22.69 28.23
CA SER A 37 -13.81 21.81 27.72
C SER A 37 -15.09 21.98 28.57
N PRO A 38 -16.26 22.27 27.97
CA PRO A 38 -17.49 22.45 28.73
C PRO A 38 -17.93 21.19 29.46
N LEU A 39 -17.60 20.00 28.93
CA LEU A 39 -18.03 18.73 29.50
C LEU A 39 -17.15 18.31 30.69
N THR A 40 -15.84 18.56 30.60
CA THR A 40 -14.88 18.02 31.57
C THR A 40 -14.18 19.07 32.42
N GLY A 41 -14.22 20.34 32.00
CA GLY A 41 -13.50 21.44 32.63
C GLY A 41 -11.98 21.43 32.39
N PHE A 42 -11.44 20.42 31.69
CA PHE A 42 -10.01 20.33 31.41
C PHE A 42 -9.56 21.34 30.34
N PRO A 43 -8.30 21.83 30.40
CA PRO A 43 -7.78 22.75 29.41
C PRO A 43 -7.64 22.09 28.02
N THR A 44 -7.99 22.84 26.97
CA THR A 44 -7.98 22.38 25.57
C THR A 44 -6.85 23.04 24.78
N TRP A 45 -6.57 22.56 23.59
CA TRP A 45 -5.50 23.04 22.71
C TRP A 45 -5.96 24.08 21.69
N HIS A 46 -7.01 24.82 22.03
CA HIS A 46 -7.50 25.96 21.26
C HIS A 46 -7.92 27.07 22.21
N GLN A 47 -8.12 28.27 21.65
CA GLN A 47 -8.63 29.42 22.37
C GLN A 47 -10.16 29.38 22.38
N THR A 48 -10.78 30.27 23.15
CA THR A 48 -12.22 30.54 23.03
C THR A 48 -12.47 31.07 21.62
N TYR A 49 -13.31 30.37 20.84
CA TYR A 49 -13.66 30.83 19.50
C TYR A 49 -14.48 32.12 19.60
N GLN A 50 -14.09 33.16 18.87
CA GLN A 50 -14.89 34.37 18.78
C GLN A 50 -16.18 34.04 18.02
N ASN A 51 -17.35 34.42 18.56
CA ASN A 51 -18.66 34.12 17.97
C ASN A 51 -18.94 32.62 17.79
N GLU A 52 -18.46 31.78 18.72
CA GLU A 52 -18.65 30.34 18.64
C GLU A 52 -20.14 29.97 18.61
N VAL A 53 -20.62 29.60 17.42
CA VAL A 53 -21.85 28.82 17.31
C VAL A 53 -21.43 27.37 17.53
N ARG A 54 -21.33 26.98 18.80
CA ARG A 54 -20.94 25.63 19.23
C ARG A 54 -21.74 24.55 18.49
N GLU A 55 -23.00 24.84 18.19
CA GLU A 55 -23.90 24.01 17.41
C GLU A 55 -23.35 23.73 16.00
N ILE A 56 -22.68 24.69 15.36
CA ILE A 56 -22.06 24.53 14.04
C ILE A 56 -20.87 23.57 14.13
N THR A 57 -19.93 23.81 15.05
CA THR A 57 -18.76 22.93 15.24
C THR A 57 -19.20 21.51 15.57
N LEU A 58 -20.17 21.35 16.48
CA LEU A 58 -20.72 20.05 16.84
C LEU A 58 -21.42 19.38 15.65
N SER A 59 -22.17 20.14 14.83
CA SER A 59 -22.83 19.61 13.63
C SER A 59 -21.81 19.04 12.64
N PHE A 60 -20.71 19.76 12.36
CA PHE A 60 -19.64 19.25 11.50
C PHE A 60 -18.92 18.06 12.12
N THR A 61 -18.72 18.05 13.44
CA THR A 61 -18.15 16.91 14.16
C THR A 61 -19.03 15.67 14.01
N LEU A 62 -20.36 15.81 14.17
CA LEU A 62 -21.32 14.72 14.00
C LEU A 62 -21.37 14.22 12.56
N VAL A 63 -21.24 15.11 11.57
CA VAL A 63 -21.11 14.71 10.16
C VAL A 63 -19.83 13.89 9.95
N ALA A 64 -18.67 14.37 10.44
CA ALA A 64 -17.43 13.61 10.36
C ALA A 64 -17.52 12.25 11.05
N LEU A 65 -18.19 12.19 12.21
CA LEU A 65 -18.46 10.93 12.92
C LEU A 65 -19.33 9.97 12.09
N LEU A 66 -20.38 10.47 11.43
CA LEU A 66 -21.24 9.66 10.57
C LEU A 66 -20.46 9.08 9.39
N PHE A 67 -19.68 9.91 8.68
CA PHE A 67 -18.86 9.48 7.56
C PHE A 67 -17.79 8.46 7.98
N THR A 68 -17.09 8.69 9.09
CA THR A 68 -16.08 7.75 9.59
C THR A 68 -16.69 6.46 10.14
N THR A 69 -17.89 6.50 10.72
CA THR A 69 -18.65 5.30 11.09
C THR A 69 -19.00 4.47 9.85
N GLY A 70 -19.51 5.12 8.80
CA GLY A 70 -19.79 4.48 7.51
C GLY A 70 -18.53 3.90 6.86
N ALA A 71 -17.42 4.64 6.90
CA ALA A 71 -16.12 4.20 6.38
C ALA A 71 -15.58 2.99 7.14
N SER A 72 -15.60 3.00 8.48
CA SER A 72 -15.20 1.85 9.31
C SER A 72 -16.05 0.62 8.98
N TYR A 73 -17.38 0.76 8.96
CA TYR A 73 -18.28 -0.34 8.59
C TYR A 73 -17.97 -0.89 7.18
N ALA A 74 -17.81 -0.01 6.19
CA ALA A 74 -17.49 -0.41 4.81
C ALA A 74 -16.12 -1.09 4.71
N ALA A 75 -15.11 -0.59 5.42
CA ALA A 75 -13.78 -1.16 5.47
C ALA A 75 -13.77 -2.56 6.09
N HIS A 76 -14.46 -2.76 7.22
CA HIS A 76 -14.64 -4.08 7.83
C HIS A 76 -15.38 -5.05 6.89
N ARG A 77 -16.42 -4.57 6.20
CA ARG A 77 -17.13 -5.39 5.21
C ARG A 77 -16.21 -5.76 4.04
N ALA A 78 -15.40 -4.82 3.57
CA ALA A 78 -14.45 -5.03 2.48
C ALA A 78 -13.36 -6.06 2.82
N THR A 79 -12.93 -6.13 4.08
CA THR A 79 -11.81 -7.01 4.50
C THR A 79 -12.25 -8.38 5.03
N ARG A 80 -13.55 -8.62 5.27
CA ARG A 80 -14.07 -9.90 5.81
C ARG A 80 -13.85 -11.11 4.90
N ARG A 81 -13.84 -10.90 3.58
CA ARG A 81 -13.69 -11.96 2.58
C ARG A 81 -12.72 -11.49 1.51
N PRO A 82 -11.41 -11.43 1.82
CA PRO A 82 -10.43 -10.99 0.85
C PRO A 82 -10.49 -11.93 -0.35
N SER A 83 -10.47 -11.37 -1.56
CA SER A 83 -10.28 -12.16 -2.78
C SER A 83 -8.96 -12.94 -2.66
N ARG A 84 -8.89 -14.10 -3.35
CA ARG A 84 -7.62 -14.84 -3.51
C ARG A 84 -6.58 -14.00 -4.27
N SER A 85 -7.01 -12.97 -4.99
CA SER A 85 -6.19 -12.11 -5.84
C SER A 85 -5.85 -10.77 -5.17
N LEU A 86 -5.24 -10.78 -3.99
CA LEU A 86 -4.75 -9.55 -3.36
C LEU A 86 -3.63 -8.89 -4.19
N THR A 87 -3.53 -7.58 -4.09
CA THR A 87 -2.47 -6.78 -4.70
C THR A 87 -1.10 -7.19 -4.17
N GLY A 88 -0.15 -7.37 -5.09
CA GLY A 88 1.25 -7.67 -4.76
C GLY A 88 2.08 -6.39 -4.68
N PHE A 89 2.66 -6.10 -3.52
CA PHE A 89 3.64 -5.03 -3.33
C PHE A 89 5.03 -5.56 -3.68
N VAL A 90 5.59 -5.03 -4.77
CA VAL A 90 6.90 -5.43 -5.29
C VAL A 90 7.94 -4.41 -4.86
N THR A 91 8.95 -4.86 -4.14
CA THR A 91 10.09 -4.02 -3.73
C THR A 91 11.12 -3.98 -4.86
N LEU A 92 11.36 -2.80 -5.44
CA LEU A 92 12.25 -2.67 -6.60
C LEU A 92 13.72 -3.06 -6.35
N GLN A 93 14.18 -2.99 -5.10
CA GLN A 93 15.56 -3.33 -4.75
C GLN A 93 15.79 -4.85 -4.70
N THR A 94 14.81 -5.61 -4.23
CA THR A 94 14.94 -7.07 -3.98
C THR A 94 14.18 -7.91 -5.00
N GLY A 95 13.19 -7.33 -5.68
CA GLY A 95 12.22 -8.06 -6.50
C GLY A 95 11.20 -8.85 -5.67
N ASN A 96 11.26 -8.78 -4.33
CA ASN A 96 10.33 -9.50 -3.47
C ASN A 96 8.93 -8.93 -3.62
N GLU A 97 7.96 -9.83 -3.70
CA GLU A 97 6.53 -9.53 -3.79
C GLU A 97 5.85 -9.95 -2.49
N GLU A 98 5.20 -9.01 -1.81
CA GLU A 98 4.43 -9.24 -0.59
C GLU A 98 2.97 -8.91 -0.84
N ALA A 99 2.04 -9.69 -0.27
CA ALA A 99 0.62 -9.41 -0.41
C ALA A 99 0.22 -8.11 0.35
N SER A 100 -0.77 -7.39 -0.17
CA SER A 100 -1.33 -6.17 0.43
C SER A 100 -1.99 -6.36 1.80
N THR A 101 -2.08 -7.60 2.31
CA THR A 101 -2.80 -7.95 3.54
C THR A 101 -2.41 -7.08 4.73
N GLN A 102 -1.11 -6.92 5.01
CA GLN A 102 -0.67 -6.16 6.19
C GLN A 102 -0.96 -4.65 6.02
N ILE A 103 -0.72 -4.09 4.83
CA ILE A 103 -1.06 -2.69 4.54
C ILE A 103 -2.56 -2.45 4.70
N ASN A 104 -3.39 -3.34 4.14
CA ASN A 104 -4.85 -3.26 4.24
C ASN A 104 -5.34 -3.33 5.69
N GLN A 105 -4.72 -4.17 6.51
CA GLN A 105 -4.99 -4.23 7.95
C GLN A 105 -4.63 -2.93 8.66
N PHE A 106 -3.47 -2.33 8.36
CA PHE A 106 -3.11 -1.04 8.96
C PHE A 106 -4.04 0.10 8.52
N ILE A 107 -4.47 0.14 7.25
CA ILE A 107 -5.46 1.13 6.78
C ILE A 107 -6.81 0.92 7.48
N LEU A 108 -7.25 -0.34 7.67
CA LEU A 108 -8.48 -0.63 8.42
C LEU A 108 -8.39 -0.12 9.86
N ILE A 109 -7.33 -0.47 10.59
CA ILE A 109 -7.12 -0.04 11.98
C ILE A 109 -6.98 1.49 12.04
N TYR A 110 -6.39 2.12 11.02
CA TYR A 110 -6.27 3.57 10.91
C TYR A 110 -7.63 4.27 10.79
N ILE A 111 -8.55 3.73 9.98
CA ILE A 111 -9.94 4.20 9.90
C ILE A 111 -10.62 4.09 11.28
N ASP A 112 -10.47 2.96 11.97
CA ASP A 112 -11.07 2.73 13.28
C ASP A 112 -10.48 3.66 14.37
N ALA A 113 -9.16 3.84 14.40
CA ALA A 113 -8.50 4.73 15.35
C ALA A 113 -8.93 6.19 15.15
N THR A 114 -9.16 6.59 13.91
CA THR A 114 -9.66 7.94 13.61
C THR A 114 -11.10 8.11 14.08
N TRP A 115 -11.94 7.11 13.87
CA TRP A 115 -13.30 7.11 14.42
C TRP A 115 -13.29 7.23 15.96
N VAL A 116 -12.40 6.51 16.64
CA VAL A 116 -12.19 6.65 18.09
C VAL A 116 -11.68 8.04 18.46
N ALA A 117 -10.78 8.64 17.67
CA ALA A 117 -10.27 9.99 17.92
C ALA A 117 -11.37 11.05 17.77
N ILE A 118 -12.29 10.92 16.80
CA ILE A 118 -13.45 11.81 16.65
C ILE A 118 -14.43 11.65 17.82
N LEU A 119 -14.69 10.42 18.26
CA LEU A 119 -15.48 10.20 19.49
C LEU A 119 -14.81 10.85 20.69
N GLY A 120 -13.50 10.65 20.85
CA GLY A 120 -12.72 11.28 21.90
C GLY A 120 -12.82 12.81 21.85
N TYR A 121 -12.83 13.41 20.66
CA TYR A 121 -12.99 14.86 20.50
C TYR A 121 -14.33 15.34 21.08
N ILE A 122 -15.42 14.61 20.84
CA ILE A 122 -16.75 14.98 21.36
C ILE A 122 -16.77 14.99 22.89
N PHE A 123 -16.08 14.04 23.54
CA PHE A 123 -16.09 13.91 25.01
C PHE A 123 -15.05 14.77 25.71
N PHE A 124 -13.84 14.84 25.17
CA PHE A 124 -12.70 15.43 25.88
C PHE A 124 -12.28 16.79 25.32
N ASP A 125 -12.78 17.15 24.13
CA ASP A 125 -12.23 18.23 23.30
C ASP A 125 -10.75 17.98 22.95
N VAL A 126 -10.17 18.75 22.02
CA VAL A 126 -8.74 18.59 21.71
C VAL A 126 -7.93 19.09 22.89
N GLY A 127 -7.15 18.24 23.55
CA GLY A 127 -6.33 18.62 24.69
C GLY A 127 -5.47 17.45 25.18
N LYS A 128 -4.88 17.59 26.37
CA LYS A 128 -3.96 16.58 26.92
C LYS A 128 -4.60 15.20 27.12
N ILE A 129 -5.89 15.14 27.50
CA ILE A 129 -6.61 13.87 27.66
C ILE A 129 -6.88 13.23 26.30
N TRP A 130 -7.36 14.03 25.34
CA TRP A 130 -7.59 13.57 23.97
C TRP A 130 -6.30 13.14 23.26
N ALA A 131 -5.14 13.69 23.65
CA ALA A 131 -3.84 13.32 23.11
C ALA A 131 -3.58 11.81 23.15
N VAL A 132 -4.15 11.08 24.13
CA VAL A 132 -4.01 9.61 24.22
C VAL A 132 -4.64 8.91 23.03
N VAL A 133 -5.86 9.31 22.64
CA VAL A 133 -6.54 8.74 21.47
C VAL A 133 -6.02 9.33 20.16
N GLY A 134 -5.68 10.62 20.14
CA GLY A 134 -5.06 11.25 18.97
C GLY A 134 -3.68 10.66 18.64
N ALA A 135 -2.89 10.29 19.65
CA ALA A 135 -1.59 9.64 19.45
C ALA A 135 -1.73 8.25 18.80
N LEU A 136 -2.81 7.52 19.07
CA LEU A 136 -3.08 6.24 18.41
C LEU A 136 -3.35 6.41 16.92
N HIS A 137 -4.11 7.45 16.54
CA HIS A 137 -4.34 7.82 15.15
C HIS A 137 -3.01 8.14 14.43
N ASN A 138 -2.20 9.05 14.99
CA ASN A 138 -0.90 9.42 14.41
C ASN A 138 0.10 8.24 14.38
N LEU A 139 0.06 7.36 15.40
CA LEU A 139 0.87 6.15 15.44
C LEU A 139 0.65 5.27 14.21
N LEU A 140 -0.60 5.15 13.73
CA LEU A 140 -0.92 4.29 12.60
C LEU A 140 -0.47 4.88 11.26
N GLU A 141 -0.38 6.20 11.14
CA GLU A 141 0.27 6.85 10.00
C GLU A 141 1.77 6.53 9.97
N VAL A 142 2.43 6.65 11.13
CA VAL A 142 3.85 6.28 11.28
C VAL A 142 4.05 4.79 11.00
N ALA A 143 3.14 3.93 11.47
CA ALA A 143 3.16 2.50 11.19
C ALA A 143 3.05 2.23 9.67
N LEU A 144 2.10 2.88 8.98
CA LEU A 144 1.93 2.77 7.53
C LEU A 144 3.19 3.21 6.77
N LEU A 145 3.81 4.31 7.18
CA LEU A 145 5.08 4.78 6.61
C LEU A 145 6.19 3.74 6.74
N ILE A 146 6.33 3.13 7.92
CA ILE A 146 7.36 2.12 8.17
C ILE A 146 7.07 0.81 7.41
N VAL A 147 5.81 0.39 7.32
CA VAL A 147 5.41 -0.81 6.57
C VAL A 147 5.70 -0.63 5.07
N LEU A 148 5.32 0.51 4.50
CA LEU A 148 5.63 0.84 3.10
C LEU A 148 7.13 0.95 2.86
N HIS A 149 7.88 1.53 3.81
CA HIS A 149 9.34 1.58 3.75
C HIS A 149 9.98 0.19 3.78
N SER A 150 9.39 -0.74 4.54
CA SER A 150 9.91 -2.11 4.73
C SER A 150 9.53 -3.08 3.59
N GLY A 151 8.99 -2.59 2.48
CA GLY A 151 8.60 -3.45 1.35
C GLY A 151 7.16 -3.97 1.43
N GLY A 152 6.33 -3.39 2.30
CA GLY A 152 4.92 -3.77 2.48
C GLY A 152 4.69 -4.82 3.56
N ARG A 153 5.77 -5.37 4.14
CA ARG A 153 5.69 -6.29 5.27
C ARG A 153 6.74 -5.98 6.33
N VAL A 154 6.34 -6.01 7.60
CA VAL A 154 7.25 -5.84 8.74
C VAL A 154 7.27 -7.11 9.58
N THR A 155 8.43 -7.75 9.65
CA THR A 155 8.65 -8.99 10.43
C THR A 155 9.52 -8.76 11.67
N SER A 156 10.16 -7.59 11.79
CA SER A 156 11.09 -7.31 12.87
C SER A 156 10.37 -6.95 14.17
N MET A 157 10.80 -7.55 15.28
CA MET A 157 10.38 -7.17 16.64
C MET A 157 10.70 -5.71 16.97
N SER A 158 11.74 -5.13 16.34
CA SER A 158 12.11 -3.73 16.52
C SER A 158 10.99 -2.77 16.13
N PHE A 159 10.07 -3.19 15.26
CA PHE A 159 8.90 -2.40 14.88
C PHE A 159 8.02 -2.05 16.08
N GLY A 160 7.69 -3.04 16.92
CA GLY A 160 6.91 -2.81 18.13
C GLY A 160 7.60 -1.87 19.10
N LEU A 161 8.94 -1.97 19.22
CA LEU A 161 9.73 -1.07 20.05
C LEU A 161 9.70 0.38 19.53
N TYR A 162 9.80 0.59 18.21
CA TYR A 162 9.66 1.93 17.63
C TYR A 162 8.27 2.52 17.83
N MET A 163 7.22 1.71 17.69
CA MET A 163 5.84 2.13 17.91
C MET A 163 5.62 2.54 19.37
N PHE A 164 6.10 1.72 20.31
CA PHE A 164 6.04 2.00 21.74
C PHE A 164 6.82 3.28 22.11
N ALA A 165 8.06 3.40 21.63
CA ALA A 165 8.89 4.58 21.87
C ALA A 165 8.23 5.87 21.34
N TYR A 166 7.64 5.81 20.14
CA TYR A 166 6.90 6.93 19.57
C TYR A 166 5.73 7.37 20.48
N VAL A 167 4.88 6.43 20.93
CA VAL A 167 3.76 6.77 21.83
C VAL A 167 4.27 7.36 23.14
N CYS A 168 5.29 6.75 23.75
CA CYS A 168 5.87 7.24 25.00
C CYS A 168 6.40 8.67 24.85
N ILE A 169 7.17 8.96 23.80
CA ILE A 169 7.72 10.29 23.55
C ILE A 169 6.60 11.30 23.29
N THR A 170 5.62 10.96 22.45
CA THR A 170 4.50 11.85 22.11
C THR A 170 3.67 12.20 23.35
N ILE A 171 3.28 11.20 24.15
CA ILE A 171 2.50 11.44 25.37
C ILE A 171 3.33 12.18 26.42
N LEU A 172 4.60 11.81 26.62
CA LEU A 172 5.49 12.47 27.57
C LEU A 172 5.61 13.95 27.24
N LEU A 173 5.93 14.30 25.99
CA LEU A 173 6.08 15.68 25.56
C LEU A 173 4.75 16.45 25.63
N SER A 174 3.63 15.86 25.24
CA SER A 174 2.31 16.51 25.36
C SER A 174 1.89 16.76 26.81
N VAL A 175 2.29 15.92 27.75
CA VAL A 175 1.99 16.11 29.18
C VAL A 175 2.90 17.17 29.80
N TYR A 176 4.22 17.08 29.55
CA TYR A 176 5.22 17.91 30.21
C TYR A 176 5.40 19.30 29.60
N LEU A 177 5.13 19.47 28.31
CA LEU A 177 5.22 20.80 27.71
C LEU A 177 4.08 21.71 28.24
N PRO A 178 4.40 22.99 28.55
CA PRO A 178 3.38 23.96 28.93
C PRO A 178 2.60 24.44 27.70
N TRP A 179 1.40 24.95 27.91
CA TRP A 179 0.66 25.66 26.88
C TRP A 179 1.46 26.88 26.40
N PRO A 180 1.61 27.12 25.08
CA PRO A 180 0.99 26.42 23.95
C PRO A 180 1.91 25.39 23.28
N LEU A 181 3.08 25.10 23.86
CA LEU A 181 4.10 24.24 23.28
C LEU A 181 3.65 22.78 23.14
N ASP A 182 2.82 22.30 24.06
CA ASP A 182 2.21 20.97 23.99
C ASP A 182 1.32 20.81 22.74
N ALA A 183 0.45 21.78 22.48
CA ALA A 183 -0.43 21.81 21.31
C ALA A 183 0.38 21.96 20.01
N VAL A 184 1.37 22.85 20.00
CA VAL A 184 2.27 23.05 18.85
C VAL A 184 3.01 21.77 18.53
N PHE A 185 3.62 21.12 19.53
CA PHE A 185 4.32 19.86 19.36
C PHE A 185 3.39 18.77 18.83
N PHE A 186 2.22 18.59 19.44
CA PHE A 186 1.29 17.54 19.04
C PHE A 186 0.81 17.71 17.59
N ARG A 187 0.49 18.94 17.18
CA ARG A 187 0.13 19.23 15.78
C ARG A 187 1.31 19.04 14.83
N TRP A 188 2.50 19.51 15.22
CA TRP A 188 3.70 19.39 14.41
C TRP A 188 4.05 17.93 14.10
N GLN A 189 4.03 17.06 15.09
CA GLN A 189 4.38 15.66 14.88
C GLN A 189 3.35 14.92 14.02
N GLY A 190 2.04 15.23 14.16
CA GLY A 190 0.98 14.64 13.31
C GLY A 190 1.08 15.13 11.87
N LEU A 191 1.32 16.43 11.67
CA LEU A 191 1.58 16.98 10.33
C LEU A 191 2.81 16.34 9.67
N CYS A 192 3.83 15.96 10.43
CA CYS A 192 4.99 15.26 9.87
C CYS A 192 4.57 13.90 9.26
N SER A 193 3.73 13.13 9.95
CA SER A 193 3.24 11.86 9.41
C SER A 193 2.27 12.06 8.24
N ASP A 194 1.38 13.06 8.30
CA ASP A 194 0.48 13.42 7.19
C ASP A 194 1.23 13.72 5.88
N PHE A 195 2.18 14.67 5.94
CA PHE A 195 2.99 15.03 4.79
C PHE A 195 3.84 13.85 4.32
N GLY A 196 4.37 13.05 5.25
CA GLY A 196 5.08 11.82 4.96
C GLY A 196 4.24 10.86 4.11
N LEU A 197 2.97 10.64 4.50
CA LEU A 197 2.07 9.71 3.80
C LEU A 197 1.79 10.18 2.37
N ILE A 198 1.52 11.47 2.17
CA ILE A 198 1.32 12.03 0.82
C ILE A 198 2.54 11.77 -0.05
N VAL A 199 3.74 12.11 0.45
CA VAL A 199 4.98 11.94 -0.31
C VAL A 199 5.19 10.46 -0.67
N VAL A 200 4.96 9.54 0.28
CA VAL A 200 5.13 8.10 0.04
C VAL A 200 4.07 7.56 -0.93
N PHE A 201 2.79 7.93 -0.80
CA PHE A 201 1.74 7.49 -1.71
C PHE A 201 1.94 8.02 -3.13
N VAL A 202 2.28 9.30 -3.29
CA VAL A 202 2.59 9.90 -4.61
C VAL A 202 3.78 9.19 -5.24
N ARG A 203 4.85 8.95 -4.47
CA ARG A 203 6.02 8.21 -4.98
C ARG A 203 5.68 6.77 -5.35
N THR A 204 4.82 6.11 -4.60
CA THR A 204 4.36 4.74 -4.88
C THR A 204 3.53 4.71 -6.16
N TYR A 205 2.61 5.66 -6.36
CA TYR A 205 1.85 5.81 -7.60
C TYR A 205 2.77 6.04 -8.81
N LEU A 206 3.68 7.01 -8.73
CA LEU A 206 4.60 7.34 -9.82
C LEU A 206 5.56 6.19 -10.14
N SER A 207 6.08 5.51 -9.11
CA SER A 207 6.92 4.32 -9.26
C SER A 207 6.17 3.20 -9.96
N THR A 208 4.95 2.90 -9.52
CA THR A 208 4.07 1.89 -10.12
C THR A 208 3.78 2.22 -11.57
N LYS A 209 3.34 3.45 -11.87
CA LYS A 209 3.05 3.90 -13.23
C LYS A 209 4.26 3.81 -14.15
N LYS A 210 5.45 4.22 -13.66
CA LYS A 210 6.69 4.13 -14.42
C LYS A 210 7.07 2.68 -14.77
N GLN A 211 6.97 1.78 -13.79
CA GLN A 211 7.32 0.37 -14.01
C GLN A 211 6.34 -0.29 -14.97
N LEU A 212 5.04 -0.06 -14.79
CA LEU A 212 4.00 -0.53 -15.71
C LEU A 212 4.24 -0.03 -17.14
N GLY A 213 4.56 1.25 -17.32
CA GLY A 213 4.89 1.80 -18.64
C GLY A 213 6.19 1.25 -19.25
N SER A 214 7.12 0.76 -18.43
CA SER A 214 8.37 0.16 -18.92
C SER A 214 8.19 -1.24 -19.51
N PHE A 215 7.10 -1.93 -19.16
CA PHE A 215 6.75 -3.22 -19.78
C PHE A 215 6.20 -3.08 -21.22
N GLY A 216 6.20 -1.85 -21.76
CA GLY A 216 5.81 -1.56 -23.14
C GLY A 216 4.34 -1.16 -23.27
N ASP A 217 3.85 -1.17 -24.51
CA ASP A 217 2.44 -0.91 -24.81
C ASP A 217 1.57 -1.94 -24.07
N MET A 218 0.95 -1.52 -22.96
CA MET A 218 0.05 -2.35 -22.17
C MET A 218 -1.02 -2.98 -23.06
N ASP A 219 -1.49 -2.26 -24.08
CA ASP A 219 -2.49 -2.79 -25.00
C ASP A 219 -1.91 -3.90 -25.87
N ARG A 220 -0.61 -3.86 -26.18
CA ARG A 220 0.06 -4.97 -26.87
C ARG A 220 0.20 -6.18 -25.96
N HIS A 221 0.65 -6.00 -24.72
CA HIS A 221 0.77 -7.11 -23.78
C HIS A 221 -0.59 -7.74 -23.49
N ASP A 222 -1.62 -6.94 -23.22
CA ASP A 222 -3.00 -7.39 -23.03
C ASP A 222 -3.51 -8.14 -24.27
N ARG A 223 -3.20 -7.65 -25.48
CA ARG A 223 -3.53 -8.34 -26.74
C ARG A 223 -2.80 -9.66 -26.88
N GLU A 224 -1.51 -9.72 -26.55
CA GLU A 224 -0.72 -10.95 -26.61
C GLU A 224 -1.19 -11.98 -25.57
N LEU A 225 -1.57 -11.53 -24.36
CA LEU A 225 -2.12 -12.38 -23.32
C LEU A 225 -3.52 -12.88 -23.68
N ALA A 226 -4.38 -12.03 -24.25
CA ALA A 226 -5.68 -12.42 -24.75
C ALA A 226 -5.55 -13.47 -25.88
N LYS A 227 -4.57 -13.29 -26.78
CA LYS A 227 -4.23 -14.28 -27.82
C LYS A 227 -3.74 -15.59 -27.21
N ALA A 228 -2.86 -15.54 -26.21
CA ALA A 228 -2.35 -16.73 -25.55
C ALA A 228 -3.47 -17.49 -24.80
N GLN A 229 -4.37 -16.78 -24.13
CA GLN A 229 -5.53 -17.37 -23.48
C GLN A 229 -6.48 -17.99 -24.50
N GLN A 230 -6.78 -17.28 -25.59
CA GLN A 230 -7.63 -17.80 -26.67
C GLN A 230 -7.02 -19.06 -27.31
N ALA A 231 -5.70 -19.10 -27.49
CA ALA A 231 -5.00 -20.28 -27.99
C ALA A 231 -5.06 -21.45 -26.99
N ALA A 232 -4.91 -21.17 -25.69
CA ALA A 232 -5.04 -22.18 -24.65
C ALA A 232 -6.48 -22.76 -24.58
N ASP A 233 -7.50 -21.89 -24.67
CA ASP A 233 -8.90 -22.31 -24.69
C ASP A 233 -9.23 -23.13 -25.94
N HIS A 234 -8.67 -22.77 -27.10
CA HIS A 234 -8.81 -23.54 -28.33
C HIS A 234 -8.19 -24.94 -28.21
N LEU A 235 -6.96 -25.03 -27.68
CA LEU A 235 -6.30 -26.32 -27.45
C LEU A 235 -7.07 -27.19 -26.45
N ALA A 236 -7.65 -26.59 -25.41
CA ALA A 236 -8.50 -27.31 -24.46
C ALA A 236 -9.76 -27.86 -25.15
N GLN A 237 -10.41 -27.06 -26.01
CA GLN A 237 -11.57 -27.50 -26.80
C GLN A 237 -11.22 -28.60 -27.80
N GLU A 238 -10.07 -28.52 -28.46
CA GLU A 238 -9.57 -29.58 -29.36
C GLU A 238 -9.31 -30.89 -28.60
N GLN A 239 -8.70 -30.82 -27.42
CA GLN A 239 -8.51 -32.02 -26.59
C GLN A 239 -9.83 -32.65 -26.14
N GLU A 240 -10.81 -31.83 -25.75
CA GLU A 240 -12.15 -32.31 -25.39
C GLU A 240 -12.88 -32.93 -26.59
N SER A 241 -12.73 -32.36 -27.79
CA SER A 241 -13.33 -32.91 -29.02
C SER A 241 -12.69 -34.23 -29.44
N HIS A 242 -11.36 -34.34 -29.35
CA HIS A 242 -10.63 -35.59 -29.59
C HIS A 242 -11.01 -36.68 -28.58
N GLN A 243 -11.16 -36.34 -27.30
CA GLN A 243 -11.61 -37.30 -26.28
C GLN A 243 -13.04 -37.78 -26.55
N ARG A 244 -13.96 -36.88 -26.93
CA ARG A 244 -15.33 -37.26 -27.30
C ARG A 244 -15.37 -38.14 -28.56
N GLY A 245 -14.58 -37.81 -29.58
CA GLY A 245 -14.48 -38.60 -30.80
C GLY A 245 -13.89 -40.00 -30.55
N SER A 246 -12.85 -40.09 -29.71
CA SER A 246 -12.23 -41.37 -29.37
C SER A 246 -13.12 -42.23 -28.48
N ALA A 247 -13.91 -41.64 -27.58
CA ALA A 247 -14.89 -42.37 -26.77
C ALA A 247 -16.02 -42.97 -27.60
N MET A 248 -16.43 -42.30 -28.70
CA MET A 248 -17.40 -42.86 -29.65
C MET A 248 -16.81 -43.92 -30.58
N ALA A 249 -15.50 -43.84 -30.88
CA ALA A 249 -14.82 -44.88 -31.66
C ALA A 249 -14.51 -46.14 -30.81
N SER A 250 -14.27 -45.99 -29.50
CA SER A 250 -13.96 -47.12 -28.60
C SER A 250 -15.19 -47.82 -28.02
N SER A 251 -16.40 -47.28 -28.16
CA SER A 251 -17.62 -47.98 -27.70
C SER A 251 -18.02 -49.19 -28.56
N ALA A 252 -17.26 -49.49 -29.63
CA ALA A 252 -17.48 -50.67 -30.47
C ALA A 252 -16.53 -51.86 -30.17
N SER A 253 -15.58 -51.74 -29.24
CA SER A 253 -14.75 -52.87 -28.82
C SER A 253 -14.60 -52.89 -27.30
N LEU A 254 -15.44 -53.71 -26.67
CA LEU A 254 -15.34 -54.10 -25.26
C LEU A 254 -14.05 -54.93 -25.10
N HIS A 255 -12.91 -54.28 -24.86
CA HIS A 255 -11.72 -54.97 -24.40
C HIS A 255 -11.89 -55.29 -22.92
N THR A 256 -12.34 -56.51 -22.65
CA THR A 256 -12.26 -57.14 -21.32
C THR A 256 -10.78 -57.34 -20.99
N VAL A 257 -10.22 -56.46 -20.15
CA VAL A 257 -8.91 -56.70 -19.54
C VAL A 257 -9.10 -57.74 -18.45
N ASN A 258 -8.77 -58.99 -18.76
CA ASN A 258 -8.79 -60.08 -17.80
C ASN A 258 -7.47 -60.05 -16.99
N ILE A 259 -7.55 -59.61 -15.74
CA ILE A 259 -6.41 -59.63 -14.81
C ILE A 259 -6.40 -61.00 -14.14
N GLN A 260 -5.38 -61.81 -14.45
CA GLN A 260 -5.17 -63.12 -13.86
C GLN A 260 -4.50 -62.96 -12.47
N PRO A 261 -5.07 -63.52 -11.39
CA PRO A 261 -4.53 -63.35 -10.05
C PRO A 261 -3.31 -64.26 -9.83
N GLY A 262 -2.13 -63.66 -9.76
CA GLY A 262 -0.93 -64.28 -9.22
C GLY A 262 -0.95 -64.26 -7.69
N SER A 263 -0.78 -65.42 -7.09
CA SER A 263 -0.70 -65.68 -5.66
C SER A 263 0.43 -64.92 -4.96
N SER A 264 0.15 -64.19 -3.89
CA SER A 264 0.77 -64.34 -2.56
C SER A 264 0.38 -63.22 -1.58
N THR A 265 -0.11 -63.66 -0.42
CA THR A 265 -0.04 -63.05 0.94
C THR A 265 -0.44 -61.58 1.18
N LEU A 266 -1.65 -61.47 1.75
CA LEU A 266 -2.20 -60.47 2.71
C LEU A 266 -1.17 -59.77 3.64
N PRO A 267 -1.43 -58.50 4.06
CA PRO A 267 -2.47 -58.22 5.04
C PRO A 267 -3.50 -57.14 4.66
N THR A 268 -4.69 -57.37 5.22
CA THR A 268 -5.92 -56.58 5.18
C THR A 268 -5.76 -55.16 5.73
N SER A 269 -6.11 -54.17 4.92
CA SER A 269 -6.77 -52.95 5.41
C SER A 269 -7.88 -52.54 4.45
N THR A 270 -9.11 -52.62 4.95
CA THR A 270 -10.35 -52.19 4.31
C THR A 270 -10.41 -50.66 4.20
N ALA A 271 -10.41 -50.13 2.97
CA ALA A 271 -11.04 -48.87 2.62
C ALA A 271 -11.36 -48.88 1.11
N ASN A 272 -12.62 -49.15 0.78
CA ASN A 272 -13.15 -49.03 -0.57
C ASN A 272 -13.17 -47.56 -0.98
N GLY A 273 -12.23 -47.17 -1.83
CA GLY A 273 -12.19 -45.88 -2.50
C GLY A 273 -11.42 -46.04 -3.81
N SER A 274 -12.11 -46.49 -4.86
CA SER A 274 -11.59 -46.54 -6.23
C SER A 274 -11.31 -45.10 -6.71
N HIS A 275 -10.17 -44.54 -6.31
CA HIS A 275 -9.65 -43.31 -6.88
C HIS A 275 -9.18 -43.61 -8.30
N ASN A 276 -9.95 -43.08 -9.26
CA ASN A 276 -9.67 -43.15 -10.68
C ASN A 276 -8.38 -42.33 -10.96
N THR A 277 -7.23 -43.01 -11.01
CA THR A 277 -5.90 -42.41 -11.25
C THR A 277 -5.86 -41.58 -12.55
N LEU A 278 -6.71 -41.94 -13.52
CA LEU A 278 -6.89 -41.24 -14.78
C LEU A 278 -7.60 -39.88 -14.62
N ASN A 279 -8.52 -39.74 -13.65
CA ASN A 279 -9.14 -38.45 -13.33
C ASN A 279 -8.20 -37.54 -12.54
N GLN A 280 -7.27 -38.11 -11.75
CA GLN A 280 -6.19 -37.36 -11.11
C GLN A 280 -5.19 -36.81 -12.13
N ILE A 281 -4.83 -37.59 -13.16
CA ILE A 281 -3.99 -37.12 -14.28
C ILE A 281 -4.76 -36.12 -15.16
N HIS A 282 -6.07 -36.29 -15.35
CA HIS A 282 -6.90 -35.37 -16.16
C HIS A 282 -7.05 -33.99 -15.53
N SER A 283 -7.07 -33.88 -14.20
CA SER A 283 -6.98 -32.58 -13.53
C SER A 283 -5.56 -32.00 -13.58
N SER A 284 -4.53 -32.79 -13.94
CA SER A 284 -3.11 -32.35 -13.96
C SER A 284 -2.69 -31.57 -15.18
N TRP A 285 -3.40 -31.73 -16.28
CA TRP A 285 -2.93 -31.27 -17.59
C TRP A 285 -3.61 -30.00 -18.09
N LYS A 286 -4.50 -29.38 -17.29
CA LYS A 286 -5.41 -28.34 -17.77
C LYS A 286 -4.87 -26.90 -17.85
N LYS A 287 -3.58 -26.61 -17.61
CA LYS A 287 -3.11 -25.21 -17.53
C LYS A 287 -1.68 -25.04 -18.04
N PHE A 288 -1.55 -24.55 -19.27
CA PHE A 288 -0.30 -24.03 -19.83
C PHE A 288 -0.31 -22.51 -19.76
N VAL A 289 0.81 -21.88 -19.37
CA VAL A 289 0.93 -20.41 -19.28
C VAL A 289 2.19 -19.95 -20.01
N ALA A 290 2.04 -18.95 -20.87
CA ALA A 290 3.17 -18.27 -21.50
C ALA A 290 3.87 -17.35 -20.49
N ARG A 291 5.20 -17.39 -20.44
CA ARG A 291 5.99 -16.51 -19.57
C ARG A 291 6.05 -15.11 -20.16
N ALA A 292 5.90 -14.08 -19.33
CA ALA A 292 6.25 -12.72 -19.76
C ALA A 292 7.75 -12.65 -20.05
N PRO A 293 8.19 -11.89 -21.09
CA PRO A 293 9.60 -11.64 -21.32
C PRO A 293 10.21 -10.99 -20.08
N GLN A 294 11.35 -11.48 -19.62
CA GLN A 294 12.08 -10.82 -18.54
C GLN A 294 12.46 -9.40 -19.01
N PRO A 295 12.37 -8.38 -18.15
CA PRO A 295 12.88 -7.07 -18.48
C PRO A 295 14.34 -7.23 -18.89
N GLU A 296 14.67 -6.69 -20.06
CA GLU A 296 16.02 -6.74 -20.60
C GLU A 296 16.96 -6.20 -19.50
N PRO A 297 17.99 -6.96 -19.07
CA PRO A 297 18.91 -6.47 -18.07
C PRO A 297 19.40 -5.12 -18.55
N GLN A 298 19.20 -4.07 -17.75
CA GLN A 298 19.75 -2.76 -18.06
C GLN A 298 21.26 -2.94 -18.24
N ARG A 299 21.70 -3.03 -19.50
CA ARG A 299 23.11 -3.06 -19.87
C ARG A 299 23.66 -1.71 -19.45
N HIS A 300 24.15 -1.63 -18.22
CA HIS A 300 25.07 -0.60 -17.83
C HIS A 300 26.26 -0.71 -18.79
N ALA A 301 26.33 0.22 -19.74
CA ALA A 301 27.44 0.39 -20.65
C ALA A 301 28.67 0.84 -19.85
N ASN A 302 29.28 -0.09 -19.11
CA ASN A 302 30.61 0.08 -18.55
C ASN A 302 31.60 -0.41 -19.60
N GLY A 303 31.95 0.50 -20.52
CA GLY A 303 33.13 0.33 -21.35
C GLY A 303 34.38 0.50 -20.49
N HIS A 304 34.93 -0.59 -19.96
CA HIS A 304 36.36 -0.68 -19.69
C HIS A 304 36.80 -2.14 -19.86
N ALA A 305 37.49 -2.36 -20.97
CA ALA A 305 38.26 -3.57 -21.22
C ALA A 305 39.44 -3.60 -20.26
N ASN A 306 39.53 -4.65 -19.44
CA ASN A 306 40.80 -5.20 -19.00
C ASN A 306 40.66 -6.70 -18.89
N GLY A 307 41.39 -7.40 -19.74
CA GLY A 307 41.41 -8.85 -19.82
C GLY A 307 42.17 -9.45 -18.63
N HIS A 308 41.49 -10.34 -17.91
CA HIS A 308 42.16 -11.41 -17.19
C HIS A 308 41.33 -12.68 -17.36
N ALA A 309 41.94 -13.65 -18.06
CA ALA A 309 41.43 -15.00 -18.17
C ALA A 309 41.57 -15.70 -16.81
N ASN A 310 40.45 -16.13 -16.23
CA ASN A 310 40.44 -17.12 -15.15
C ASN A 310 39.18 -17.98 -15.21
N GLY A 311 39.37 -19.27 -14.94
CA GLY A 311 38.49 -20.38 -15.29
C GLY A 311 37.05 -20.25 -14.83
N HIS A 312 36.14 -20.41 -15.80
CA HIS A 312 34.72 -20.62 -15.56
C HIS A 312 34.47 -22.00 -14.96
N ARG A 313 34.22 -22.05 -13.65
CA ARG A 313 33.39 -23.10 -13.06
C ARG A 313 31.93 -22.76 -13.42
N THR A 314 31.33 -23.56 -14.28
CA THR A 314 29.90 -23.55 -14.54
C THR A 314 29.18 -23.88 -13.23
N ALA A 315 28.49 -22.90 -12.65
CA ALA A 315 27.53 -23.17 -11.59
C ALA A 315 26.43 -24.09 -12.15
N PRO A 316 25.94 -25.08 -11.37
CA PRO A 316 24.84 -25.91 -11.80
C PRO A 316 23.62 -25.02 -12.12
N PRO A 317 22.81 -25.38 -13.12
CA PRO A 317 21.65 -24.60 -13.52
C PRO A 317 20.74 -24.39 -12.31
N GLN A 318 20.53 -23.13 -11.92
CA GLN A 318 19.57 -22.78 -10.89
C GLN A 318 18.18 -23.18 -11.39
N GLU A 319 17.57 -24.14 -10.69
CA GLU A 319 16.20 -24.59 -10.91
C GLU A 319 15.26 -23.40 -10.76
N ALA A 320 14.50 -23.07 -11.80
CA ALA A 320 13.59 -21.95 -11.79
C ALA A 320 12.50 -22.20 -10.72
N ARG A 321 12.35 -21.29 -9.75
CA ARG A 321 11.31 -21.37 -8.72
C ARG A 321 10.28 -20.26 -8.90
N PHE A 322 9.01 -20.59 -8.76
CA PHE A 322 7.88 -19.63 -8.79
C PHE A 322 7.04 -19.82 -7.52
N GLY A 323 6.92 -18.77 -6.69
CA GLY A 323 6.25 -18.88 -5.39
C GLY A 323 6.95 -19.80 -4.36
N GLY A 324 8.23 -20.14 -4.58
CA GLY A 324 9.00 -21.06 -3.72
C GLY A 324 9.06 -22.52 -4.20
N GLU A 325 8.21 -22.89 -5.16
CA GLU A 325 8.13 -24.25 -5.72
C GLU A 325 9.00 -24.39 -6.99
N PRO A 326 9.63 -25.57 -7.24
CA PRO A 326 10.36 -25.85 -8.47
C PRO A 326 9.41 -25.87 -9.68
N ALA A 327 9.78 -25.14 -10.73
CA ALA A 327 8.99 -25.03 -11.95
C ALA A 327 9.61 -25.87 -13.08
N HIS A 328 8.81 -26.74 -13.70
CA HIS A 328 9.21 -27.48 -14.89
C HIS A 328 9.06 -26.60 -16.13
N VAL A 329 10.19 -26.22 -16.73
CA VAL A 329 10.22 -25.54 -18.02
C VAL A 329 10.09 -26.61 -19.11
N ILE A 330 9.05 -26.53 -19.93
CA ILE A 330 8.90 -27.38 -21.11
C ILE A 330 9.21 -26.50 -22.32
N ASP A 331 10.35 -26.75 -22.95
CA ASP A 331 10.71 -26.06 -24.19
C ASP A 331 9.96 -26.70 -25.36
N PHE A 332 9.02 -25.96 -25.95
CA PHE A 332 8.35 -26.38 -27.16
C PHE A 332 9.15 -25.88 -28.36
N VAL A 333 9.82 -26.80 -29.05
CA VAL A 333 10.33 -26.55 -30.39
C VAL A 333 9.14 -26.65 -31.33
N SER A 334 8.68 -25.51 -31.85
CA SER A 334 7.65 -25.49 -32.88
C SER A 334 8.17 -26.27 -34.09
N ALA A 335 7.59 -27.45 -34.34
CA ALA A 335 7.80 -28.19 -35.57
C ALA A 335 7.10 -27.43 -36.70
N GLY A 336 7.76 -26.39 -37.19
CA GLY A 336 7.27 -25.60 -38.30
C GLY A 336 7.09 -26.49 -39.52
N SER A 337 5.84 -26.68 -39.94
CA SER A 337 5.55 -27.14 -41.28
C SER A 337 6.05 -26.09 -42.27
N ASN A 338 7.13 -26.44 -42.98
CA ASN A 338 7.67 -25.77 -44.16
C ASN A 338 8.10 -24.29 -43.99
N GLY A 339 9.36 -24.09 -43.56
CA GLY A 339 10.20 -23.04 -44.17
C GLY A 339 10.57 -21.80 -43.35
N GLN A 340 10.13 -21.65 -42.10
CA GLN A 340 10.55 -20.54 -41.23
C GLN A 340 11.47 -21.01 -40.10
N ALA A 341 12.77 -21.18 -40.41
CA ALA A 341 13.78 -21.73 -39.50
C ALA A 341 14.27 -20.78 -38.38
N ASN A 342 13.67 -19.60 -38.19
CA ASN A 342 14.20 -18.57 -37.28
C ASN A 342 13.21 -18.06 -36.23
N ALA A 343 12.10 -18.77 -35.97
CA ALA A 343 11.24 -18.42 -34.84
C ALA A 343 11.95 -18.79 -33.53
N PRO A 344 12.16 -17.84 -32.59
CA PRO A 344 12.77 -18.15 -31.31
C PRO A 344 11.89 -19.18 -30.55
N PRO A 345 12.50 -20.13 -29.82
CA PRO A 345 11.77 -21.14 -29.07
C PRO A 345 10.84 -20.47 -28.06
N VAL A 346 9.59 -20.91 -28.03
CA VAL A 346 8.60 -20.46 -27.05
C VAL A 346 8.66 -21.44 -25.88
N SER A 347 9.33 -21.04 -24.81
CA SER A 347 9.35 -21.81 -23.56
C SER A 347 8.00 -21.67 -22.85
N VAL A 348 7.29 -22.78 -22.62
CA VAL A 348 6.03 -22.78 -21.87
C VAL A 348 6.29 -23.47 -20.53
N VAL A 349 5.99 -22.78 -19.44
CA VAL A 349 6.16 -23.36 -18.10
C VAL A 349 4.86 -24.04 -17.71
N ALA A 350 4.90 -25.35 -17.49
CA ALA A 350 3.78 -26.08 -16.92
C ALA A 350 3.76 -25.82 -15.42
N LEU A 351 2.74 -25.11 -14.94
CA LEU A 351 2.54 -24.89 -13.52
C LEU A 351 1.74 -26.05 -12.92
N ASN A 352 2.20 -26.52 -11.77
CA ASN A 352 1.52 -27.56 -11.01
C ASN A 352 0.09 -27.13 -10.61
N GLN A 353 -0.78 -28.10 -10.39
CA GLN A 353 -2.23 -28.13 -10.64
C GLN A 353 -3.15 -27.02 -10.12
N ASP A 354 -2.74 -26.24 -9.11
CA ASP A 354 -3.69 -25.44 -8.36
C ASP A 354 -3.60 -23.93 -8.59
N THR A 355 -2.68 -23.45 -9.43
CA THR A 355 -2.59 -22.02 -9.77
C THR A 355 -3.20 -21.74 -11.14
N THR A 356 -4.49 -21.41 -11.19
CA THR A 356 -5.02 -20.63 -12.33
C THR A 356 -4.32 -19.28 -12.33
N ILE A 357 -3.30 -19.09 -13.16
CA ILE A 357 -2.80 -17.75 -13.47
C ILE A 357 -3.79 -17.16 -14.47
N TRP A 358 -4.80 -16.49 -13.93
CA TRP A 358 -5.66 -15.60 -14.71
C TRP A 358 -4.76 -14.60 -15.43
N GLY A 359 -5.05 -14.40 -16.71
CA GLY A 359 -4.33 -13.41 -17.51
C GLY A 359 -4.21 -12.09 -16.76
N VAL A 360 -2.97 -11.71 -16.47
CA VAL A 360 -2.63 -10.52 -15.68
C VAL A 360 -2.93 -9.31 -16.53
N GLN A 361 -4.18 -8.85 -16.48
CA GLN A 361 -4.53 -7.55 -17.03
C GLN A 361 -4.29 -6.52 -15.95
N TRP A 362 -3.21 -5.77 -16.15
CA TRP A 362 -2.68 -4.73 -15.27
C TRP A 362 -3.58 -3.51 -15.25
N ARG A 363 -4.84 -3.63 -14.83
CA ARG A 363 -5.74 -2.48 -14.83
C ARG A 363 -5.71 -1.72 -13.52
N ASN A 364 -4.76 -0.79 -13.60
CA ASN A 364 -4.87 0.61 -13.27
C ASN A 364 -4.23 1.03 -11.93
N PRO A 365 -3.00 1.59 -11.94
CA PRO A 365 -2.40 2.17 -10.74
C PRO A 365 -3.26 3.30 -10.16
N ASP A 366 -4.29 3.75 -10.88
CA ASP A 366 -5.24 4.76 -10.44
C ASP A 366 -5.99 4.39 -9.15
N GLN A 367 -6.07 3.12 -8.74
CA GLN A 367 -6.57 2.83 -7.39
C GLN A 367 -5.70 3.47 -6.29
N LEU A 368 -4.40 3.65 -6.53
CA LEU A 368 -3.50 4.36 -5.60
C LEU A 368 -3.80 5.86 -5.56
N LEU A 369 -4.48 6.43 -6.56
CA LEU A 369 -4.93 7.82 -6.52
C LEU A 369 -5.96 8.03 -5.41
N LEU A 370 -6.69 7.00 -4.97
CA LEU A 370 -7.56 7.09 -3.80
C LEU A 370 -6.75 7.34 -2.53
N LEU A 371 -5.62 6.65 -2.35
CA LEU A 371 -4.72 6.85 -1.20
C LEU A 371 -4.08 8.25 -1.24
N VAL A 372 -3.64 8.68 -2.43
CA VAL A 372 -3.09 10.03 -2.64
C VAL A 372 -4.14 11.09 -2.32
N ALA A 373 -5.34 11.00 -2.92
CA ALA A 373 -6.41 11.96 -2.70
C ALA A 373 -6.86 12.00 -1.24
N ALA A 374 -7.05 10.84 -0.59
CA ALA A 374 -7.40 10.76 0.82
C ALA A 374 -6.36 11.46 1.70
N SER A 375 -5.07 11.18 1.48
CA SER A 375 -4.00 11.83 2.25
C SER A 375 -3.92 13.34 2.01
N ILE A 376 -4.21 13.82 0.79
CA ILE A 376 -4.25 15.26 0.48
C ILE A 376 -5.40 15.94 1.21
N PHE A 377 -6.62 15.40 1.15
CA PHE A 377 -7.75 15.98 1.87
C PHE A 377 -7.44 16.05 3.37
N HIS A 378 -6.94 14.96 3.92
CA HIS A 378 -6.57 14.85 5.33
C HIS A 378 -5.54 15.91 5.76
N VAL A 379 -4.41 16.05 5.04
CA VAL A 379 -3.41 17.08 5.38
C VAL A 379 -3.95 18.49 5.20
N VAL A 380 -4.81 18.74 4.20
CA VAL A 380 -5.37 20.07 3.94
C VAL A 380 -6.23 20.49 5.12
N GLY A 381 -7.09 19.60 5.62
CA GLY A 381 -7.85 19.84 6.84
C GLY A 381 -6.95 20.19 8.02
N ASN A 382 -5.92 19.37 8.26
CA ASN A 382 -4.94 19.56 9.34
C ASN A 382 -4.16 20.88 9.20
N CYS A 383 -3.80 21.28 7.99
CA CYS A 383 -3.13 22.55 7.74
C CYS A 383 -4.05 23.73 8.02
N VAL A 384 -5.28 23.69 7.51
CA VAL A 384 -6.25 24.77 7.69
C VAL A 384 -6.58 24.98 9.17
N THR A 385 -6.90 23.91 9.93
CA THR A 385 -7.14 24.06 11.39
C THR A 385 -5.90 24.49 12.16
N THR A 386 -4.69 24.12 11.71
CA THR A 386 -3.45 24.54 12.38
C THR A 386 -3.13 26.02 12.12
N ILE A 387 -3.41 26.52 10.91
CA ILE A 387 -3.14 27.92 10.54
C ILE A 387 -4.19 28.86 11.17
N TRP A 388 -5.47 28.47 11.11
CA TRP A 388 -6.60 29.28 11.59
C TRP A 388 -7.31 28.61 12.76
N ILE A 389 -6.55 28.32 13.83
CA ILE A 389 -7.02 27.55 14.99
C ILE A 389 -8.23 28.15 15.73
N THR A 390 -8.48 29.44 15.55
CA THR A 390 -9.60 30.17 16.16
C THR A 390 -10.81 30.33 15.23
N SER A 391 -10.77 29.77 14.02
CA SER A 391 -11.84 29.92 13.02
C SER A 391 -12.79 28.71 13.02
N THR A 392 -14.08 28.97 13.21
CA THR A 392 -15.15 27.96 13.07
C THR A 392 -15.15 27.33 11.67
N TYR A 393 -14.88 28.12 10.62
CA TYR A 393 -14.80 27.61 9.25
C TYR A 393 -13.59 26.71 9.03
N ALA A 394 -12.44 27.02 9.64
CA ALA A 394 -11.28 26.14 9.59
C ALA A 394 -11.56 24.79 10.26
N MET A 395 -12.28 24.80 11.39
CA MET A 395 -12.76 23.58 12.03
C MET A 395 -13.76 22.82 11.16
N ALA A 396 -14.67 23.50 10.46
CA ALA A 396 -15.58 22.87 9.52
C ALA A 396 -14.83 22.18 8.38
N VAL A 397 -13.84 22.86 7.77
CA VAL A 397 -12.98 22.30 6.72
C VAL A 397 -12.22 21.06 7.21
N PHE A 398 -11.68 21.12 8.43
CA PHE A 398 -11.04 19.96 9.07
C PHE A 398 -11.99 18.77 9.16
N HIS A 399 -13.19 18.94 9.72
CA HIS A 399 -14.16 17.86 9.85
C HIS A 399 -14.66 17.31 8.49
N ILE A 400 -14.92 18.19 7.52
CA ILE A 400 -15.30 17.78 6.15
C ILE A 400 -14.16 16.97 5.51
N SER A 401 -12.91 17.40 5.68
CA SER A 401 -11.77 16.69 5.12
C SER A 401 -11.64 15.27 5.67
N TYR A 402 -11.91 15.06 6.95
CA TYR A 402 -11.98 13.72 7.56
C TYR A 402 -13.16 12.94 6.98
N GLY A 403 -14.33 13.58 6.86
CA GLY A 403 -15.50 13.01 6.22
C GLY A 403 -15.29 12.56 4.77
N LEU A 404 -14.32 13.13 4.04
CA LEU A 404 -13.94 12.69 2.69
C LEU A 404 -12.82 11.64 2.68
N SER A 405 -11.79 11.83 3.51
CA SER A 405 -10.57 11.03 3.48
C SER A 405 -10.82 9.57 3.86
N TYR A 406 -11.57 9.31 4.93
CA TYR A 406 -11.77 7.95 5.43
C TYR A 406 -12.68 7.09 4.55
N PRO A 407 -13.78 7.62 3.96
CA PRO A 407 -14.50 6.90 2.92
C PRO A 407 -13.63 6.56 1.70
N MET A 408 -12.69 7.43 1.31
CA MET A 408 -11.75 7.12 0.23
C MET A 408 -10.78 5.99 0.60
N TYR A 409 -10.26 5.96 1.83
CA TYR A 409 -9.47 4.83 2.34
C TYR A 409 -10.29 3.52 2.38
N ALA A 410 -11.54 3.58 2.86
CA ALA A 410 -12.44 2.43 2.87
C ALA A 410 -12.76 1.94 1.44
N TYR A 411 -12.93 2.86 0.49
CA TYR A 411 -13.15 2.51 -0.91
C TYR A 411 -11.91 1.90 -1.55
N TYR A 412 -10.71 2.39 -1.22
CA TYR A 412 -9.46 1.72 -1.60
C TYR A 412 -9.43 0.26 -1.10
N LEU A 413 -9.74 0.02 0.18
CA LEU A 413 -9.81 -1.34 0.73
C LEU A 413 -10.84 -2.21 0.01
N TYR A 414 -11.99 -1.64 -0.37
CA TYR A 414 -12.99 -2.35 -1.17
C TYR A 414 -12.43 -2.76 -2.54
N VAL A 415 -11.85 -1.80 -3.28
CA VAL A 415 -11.27 -2.07 -4.60
C VAL A 415 -10.14 -3.09 -4.50
N ASP A 416 -9.23 -2.96 -3.54
CA ASP A 416 -8.09 -3.87 -3.40
C ASP A 416 -8.52 -5.31 -3.04
N ASN A 417 -9.50 -5.47 -2.15
CA ASN A 417 -9.95 -6.80 -1.71
C ASN A 417 -10.94 -7.47 -2.68
N HIS A 418 -11.66 -6.70 -3.51
CA HIS A 418 -12.70 -7.22 -4.41
C HIS A 418 -12.35 -7.12 -5.89
N ALA A 419 -11.19 -6.51 -6.23
CA ALA A 419 -10.67 -6.61 -7.58
C ALA A 419 -10.51 -8.09 -7.94
N LEU A 420 -11.15 -8.48 -9.05
CA LEU A 420 -11.10 -9.86 -9.57
C LEU A 420 -9.68 -10.27 -10.01
N ARG A 421 -8.70 -9.36 -9.95
CA ARG A 421 -7.36 -9.54 -10.53
C ARG A 421 -6.30 -8.92 -9.62
N GLN A 422 -5.15 -9.59 -9.57
CA GLN A 422 -3.99 -9.09 -8.85
C GLN A 422 -3.41 -7.89 -9.59
N THR A 423 -3.38 -6.73 -8.93
CA THR A 423 -2.53 -5.63 -9.38
C THR A 423 -1.16 -5.76 -8.71
N LYS A 424 -0.09 -5.28 -9.35
CA LYS A 424 1.18 -5.08 -8.63
C LYS A 424 1.46 -3.62 -8.41
N VAL A 425 1.87 -3.31 -7.19
CA VAL A 425 2.26 -1.98 -6.74
C VAL A 425 3.76 -2.00 -6.55
N TYR A 426 4.48 -1.15 -7.28
CA TYR A 426 5.94 -1.10 -7.22
C TYR A 426 6.37 -0.03 -6.22
N LEU A 427 6.87 -0.48 -5.07
CA LEU A 427 7.34 0.42 -4.02
C LEU A 427 8.58 1.18 -4.49
N PRO A 428 8.68 2.49 -4.17
CA PRO A 428 9.80 3.30 -4.61
C PRO A 428 11.09 2.85 -3.93
N ASP A 429 12.22 3.13 -4.59
CA ASP A 429 13.54 2.94 -3.97
C ASP A 429 13.72 3.88 -2.76
N PHE A 430 13.96 3.28 -1.58
CA PHE A 430 14.21 3.97 -0.31
C PHE A 430 15.70 4.01 0.06
N SER A 431 16.58 4.33 -0.89
CA SER A 431 17.97 4.64 -0.57
C SER A 431 18.07 5.68 0.56
N LYS A 432 19.13 5.63 1.39
CA LYS A 432 19.28 6.48 2.59
C LYS A 432 19.06 7.97 2.30
N ILE A 433 19.56 8.48 1.17
CA ILE A 433 19.34 9.88 0.76
C ILE A 433 17.89 10.13 0.38
N LYS A 434 17.25 9.24 -0.38
CA LYS A 434 15.84 9.41 -0.75
C LYS A 434 14.93 9.37 0.48
N LEU A 435 15.26 8.54 1.48
CA LEU A 435 14.57 8.52 2.76
C LEU A 435 14.77 9.85 3.51
N PHE A 436 16.01 10.35 3.60
CA PHE A 436 16.30 11.67 4.17
C PHE A 436 15.49 12.79 3.49
N THR A 437 15.40 12.77 2.15
CA THR A 437 14.58 13.73 1.40
C THR A 437 13.09 13.62 1.74
N ILE A 438 12.53 12.41 1.86
CA ILE A 438 11.12 12.23 2.27
C ILE A 438 10.89 12.83 3.65
N VAL A 439 11.72 12.44 4.63
CA VAL A 439 11.61 12.91 6.01
C VAL A 439 11.77 14.43 6.08
N GLY A 440 12.74 14.99 5.37
CA GLY A 440 12.97 16.43 5.34
C GLY A 440 11.83 17.22 4.68
N LEU A 441 11.20 16.69 3.61
CA LEU A 441 10.01 17.31 3.01
C LEU A 441 8.82 17.31 3.98
N ALA A 442 8.62 16.20 4.70
CA ALA A 442 7.59 16.11 5.73
C ALA A 442 7.82 17.12 6.86
N LEU A 443 9.06 17.23 7.36
CA LEU A 443 9.45 18.21 8.38
C LEU A 443 9.26 19.65 7.90
N ILE A 444 9.62 19.97 6.64
CA ILE A 444 9.41 21.29 6.05
C ILE A 444 7.92 21.63 6.01
N GLY A 445 7.07 20.73 5.51
CA GLY A 445 5.62 20.93 5.43
C GLY A 445 5.03 21.20 6.81
N ALA A 446 5.29 20.33 7.79
CA ALA A 446 4.78 20.48 9.15
C ALA A 446 5.26 21.78 9.82
N THR A 447 6.55 22.08 9.71
CA THR A 447 7.15 23.27 10.32
C THR A 447 6.61 24.55 9.66
N ALA A 448 6.39 24.56 8.34
CA ALA A 448 5.87 25.72 7.63
C ALA A 448 4.42 26.01 8.04
N THR A 449 3.59 24.97 8.13
CA THR A 449 2.20 25.07 8.58
C THR A 449 2.11 25.59 10.01
N VAL A 450 2.89 25.04 10.95
CA VAL A 450 2.93 25.53 12.34
C VAL A 450 3.41 26.99 12.39
N ARG A 451 4.44 27.34 11.61
CA ARG A 451 4.96 28.71 11.59
C ARG A 451 3.90 29.71 11.12
N ALA A 452 3.15 29.35 10.08
CA ALA A 452 2.04 30.13 9.57
C ALA A 452 0.93 30.30 10.62
N GLY A 453 0.56 29.23 11.35
CA GLY A 453 -0.41 29.32 12.44
C GLY A 453 0.01 30.22 13.59
N LEU A 454 1.29 30.15 13.99
CA LEU A 454 1.86 31.05 14.99
C LEU A 454 1.87 32.51 14.49
N PHE A 455 2.17 32.74 13.20
CA PHE A 455 2.14 34.07 12.60
C PHE A 455 0.72 34.67 12.63
N VAL A 456 -0.28 33.91 12.19
CA VAL A 456 -1.69 34.34 12.20
C VAL A 456 -2.15 34.65 13.63
N THR A 457 -1.87 33.75 14.56
CA THR A 457 -2.29 33.92 15.97
C THR A 457 -1.66 35.16 16.62
N THR A 458 -0.36 35.41 16.36
CA THR A 458 0.35 36.54 16.95
C THR A 458 -0.02 37.88 16.33
N HIS A 459 -0.36 37.94 15.03
CA HIS A 459 -0.82 39.17 14.38
C HIS A 459 -2.24 39.54 14.79
N SER A 460 -3.18 38.60 14.79
CA SER A 460 -4.57 38.87 15.19
C SER A 460 -4.68 39.44 16.60
N SER A 461 -3.80 39.00 17.52
CA SER A 461 -3.77 39.53 18.88
C SER A 461 -3.30 40.99 18.98
N LYS A 462 -2.48 41.48 18.05
CA LYS A 462 -1.91 42.84 18.13
C LYS A 462 -2.85 43.90 17.59
N GLU A 463 -3.57 43.57 16.53
CA GLU A 463 -4.36 44.55 15.80
C GLU A 463 -5.81 44.66 16.32
N GLY A 464 -6.22 43.81 17.26
CA GLY A 464 -7.62 43.75 17.71
C GLY A 464 -8.59 43.40 16.56
N PHE A 465 -8.08 42.86 15.44
CA PHE A 465 -8.89 42.44 14.32
C PHE A 465 -9.67 41.19 14.69
N ASN A 466 -10.98 41.36 14.82
CA ASN A 466 -11.92 40.24 14.79
C ASN A 466 -12.05 39.80 13.32
N LEU A 467 -11.24 38.82 12.91
CA LEU A 467 -11.43 38.12 11.64
C LEU A 467 -12.78 37.40 11.71
N ILE A 468 -13.70 37.78 10.80
CA ILE A 468 -15.06 37.23 10.66
C ILE A 468 -15.00 35.79 10.14
#